data_AF-A0A7W5HLI3-F1
#
_entry.id   AF-A0A7W5HLI3-F1
#
_cell.length_a   1.000
_cell.length_b   1.000
_cell.length_c   1.000
_cell.angle_alpha   90.00
_cell.angle_beta   90.00
_cell.angle_gamma   90.00
#
_symmetry.space_group_name_H-M   'P 1'
#
loop_
_entity.id
_entity.type
_entity.pdbx_description
1 polymer ?
#
loop_
_entity_poly.entity_id
_entity_poly.type
_entity_poly.pdbx_seq_one_letter_code
_entity_poly.pdbx_strand_id
1 'polypeptide(L)'
;MPNWERKNARGELPAPPHGPEGHTWKHSDAMLYRIVSEGWRDPWNKTERLTMPAFEDLLTPAEIRSVVNYLKTLWTPEQRRHQAEESESRGRP
;
A
#
# COMPACT_ATOMS: atom_id res chain seq x y z
N MET A 1 4.82 -6.37 -12.66
CA MET A 1 5.25 -7.74 -12.24
C MET A 1 4.27 -8.76 -12.82
N PRO A 2 4.71 -9.87 -13.45
CA PRO A 2 3.78 -10.90 -13.88
C PRO A 2 3.23 -11.70 -12.69
N ASN A 3 1.96 -12.13 -12.74
CA ASN A 3 1.31 -13.08 -11.83
C ASN A 3 1.06 -12.65 -10.36
N TRP A 4 1.13 -11.36 -10.00
CA TRP A 4 0.82 -10.91 -8.63
C TRP A 4 -0.65 -11.18 -8.21
N GLU A 5 -1.53 -11.37 -9.18
CA GLU A 5 -2.94 -11.72 -8.96
C GLU A 5 -3.15 -13.21 -8.62
N ARG A 6 -2.11 -14.05 -8.77
CA ARG A 6 -2.19 -15.49 -8.52
C ARG A 6 -1.53 -15.84 -7.19
N LYS A 7 -2.21 -16.66 -6.39
CA LYS A 7 -1.66 -17.18 -5.14
C LYS A 7 -0.42 -18.04 -5.39
N ASN A 8 0.61 -17.86 -4.58
CA ASN A 8 1.82 -18.68 -4.60
C ASN A 8 1.57 -20.05 -3.95
N ALA A 9 2.60 -20.90 -3.88
CA ALA A 9 2.52 -22.24 -3.27
C ALA A 9 2.10 -22.25 -1.79
N ARG A 10 2.22 -21.12 -1.08
CA ARG A 10 1.77 -20.94 0.30
C ARG A 10 0.34 -20.40 0.41
N GLY A 11 -0.32 -20.17 -0.72
CA GLY A 11 -1.66 -19.58 -0.77
C GLY A 11 -1.68 -18.07 -0.54
N GLU A 12 -0.53 -17.40 -0.66
CA GLU A 12 -0.38 -15.95 -0.47
C GLU A 12 -0.37 -15.20 -1.80
N LEU A 13 -0.95 -13.99 -1.84
CA LEU A 13 -0.80 -13.07 -2.98
C LEU A 13 0.56 -12.38 -2.93
N PRO A 14 1.37 -12.41 -4.02
CA PRO A 14 2.60 -11.63 -4.12
C PRO A 14 2.36 -10.12 -4.03
N ALA A 15 3.42 -9.37 -3.75
CA ALA A 15 3.34 -7.90 -3.71
C ALA A 15 2.79 -7.35 -5.05
N PRO A 16 1.71 -6.56 -5.01
CA PRO A 16 1.17 -5.95 -6.22
C PRO A 16 2.12 -4.88 -6.76
N PRO A 17 2.07 -4.55 -8.05
CA PRO A 17 2.73 -3.37 -8.57
C PRO A 17 2.20 -2.11 -7.88
N HIS A 18 3.09 -1.19 -7.55
CA HIS A 18 2.72 0.11 -6.98
C HIS A 18 2.45 1.19 -8.03
N GLY A 19 2.69 0.89 -9.31
CA GLY A 19 2.45 1.78 -10.45
C GLY A 19 0.99 1.86 -10.90
N PRO A 20 0.72 2.50 -12.06
CA PRO A 20 -0.64 2.72 -12.56
C PRO A 20 -1.46 1.45 -12.81
N GLU A 21 -0.80 0.34 -13.09
CA GLU A 21 -1.39 -0.98 -13.32
C GLU A 21 -1.81 -1.69 -12.02
N GLY A 22 -1.39 -1.17 -10.87
CA GLY A 22 -1.79 -1.67 -9.56
C GLY A 22 -3.00 -0.94 -8.98
N HIS A 23 -3.18 -1.10 -7.67
CA HIS A 23 -4.29 -0.50 -6.93
C HIS A 23 -3.87 0.29 -5.69
N THR A 24 -2.57 0.46 -5.44
CA THR A 24 -2.07 1.18 -4.25
C THR A 24 -2.63 2.60 -4.14
N TRP A 25 -2.86 3.27 -5.27
CA TRP A 25 -3.46 4.61 -5.35
C TRP A 25 -4.91 4.71 -4.85
N LYS A 26 -5.61 3.59 -4.61
CA LYS A 26 -6.98 3.57 -4.06
C LYS A 26 -7.02 3.73 -2.54
N HIS A 27 -5.87 3.81 -1.87
CA HIS A 27 -5.79 3.91 -0.42
C HIS A 27 -5.43 5.33 0.03
N SER A 28 -6.07 5.80 1.10
CA SER A 28 -5.78 7.10 1.70
C SER A 28 -4.36 7.18 2.24
N ASP A 29 -3.86 8.39 2.46
CA ASP A 29 -2.56 8.64 3.11
C ASP A 29 -2.46 7.97 4.47
N ALA A 30 -3.53 8.01 5.28
CA ALA A 30 -3.56 7.34 6.58
C ALA A 30 -3.43 5.82 6.43
N MET A 31 -4.13 5.22 5.46
CA MET A 31 -4.05 3.77 5.22
C MET A 31 -2.68 3.36 4.67
N LEU A 32 -2.12 4.12 3.74
CA LEU A 32 -0.79 3.87 3.19
C LEU A 32 0.30 4.01 4.25
N TYR A 33 0.23 5.04 5.10
CA TYR A 33 1.13 5.20 6.24
C TYR A 33 1.05 3.97 7.16
N ARG A 34 -0.16 3.55 7.51
CA ARG A 34 -0.41 2.40 8.38
C ARG A 34 0.16 1.10 7.81
N ILE A 35 -0.09 0.84 6.53
CA ILE A 35 0.43 -0.33 5.82
C ILE A 35 1.97 -0.38 5.86
N VAL A 36 2.64 0.76 5.71
CA VAL A 36 4.11 0.83 5.79
C VAL A 36 4.60 0.71 7.23
N SER A 37 3.97 1.41 8.17
CA SER A 37 4.35 1.41 9.59
C SER A 37 4.17 0.04 10.23
N GLU A 38 2.94 -0.47 10.21
CA GLU A 38 2.50 -1.68 10.93
C GLU A 38 2.66 -2.97 10.10
N GLY A 39 3.02 -2.83 8.82
CA GLY A 39 3.03 -3.93 7.86
C GLY A 39 1.62 -4.28 7.39
N TRP A 40 1.54 -5.30 6.53
CA TRP A 40 0.26 -5.74 5.97
C TRP A 40 0.20 -7.24 5.71
N ARG A 41 -0.99 -7.79 5.93
CA ARG A 41 -1.39 -9.11 5.50
C ARG A 41 -2.63 -8.97 4.64
N ASP A 42 -2.56 -9.50 3.43
CA ASP A 42 -3.73 -9.51 2.57
C ASP A 42 -4.86 -10.36 3.23
N PRO A 43 -6.10 -9.84 3.33
CA PRO A 43 -7.20 -10.54 3.98
C PRO A 43 -7.52 -11.92 3.37
N TRP A 44 -7.21 -12.15 2.10
CA TRP A 44 -7.42 -13.40 1.39
C TRP A 44 -6.26 -14.40 1.51
N ASN A 45 -5.17 -14.02 2.18
CA ASN A 45 -4.10 -14.95 2.50
C ASN A 45 -4.59 -16.00 3.51
N LYS A 46 -4.22 -17.26 3.27
CA LYS A 46 -4.52 -18.38 4.18
C LYS A 46 -3.57 -18.46 5.37
N THR A 47 -2.54 -17.60 5.41
CA THR A 47 -1.56 -17.52 6.49
C THR A 47 -1.93 -16.37 7.43
N GLU A 48 -1.50 -16.46 8.68
CA GLU A 48 -1.62 -15.38 9.69
C GLU A 48 -0.43 -14.43 9.66
N ARG A 49 0.62 -14.77 8.92
CA ARG A 49 1.84 -13.99 8.78
C ARG A 49 1.60 -12.71 7.98
N LEU A 50 2.25 -11.63 8.37
CA LEU A 50 2.39 -10.44 7.52
C LEU A 50 3.13 -10.78 6.21
N THR A 51 2.49 -10.50 5.07
CA THR A 51 3.13 -10.65 3.76
C THR A 51 3.95 -9.43 3.36
N MET A 52 3.69 -8.29 4.00
CA MET A 52 4.53 -7.10 4.01
C MET A 52 4.94 -6.83 5.46
N PRO A 53 6.24 -6.82 5.79
CA PRO A 53 6.70 -6.56 7.15
C PRO A 53 6.41 -5.11 7.58
N ALA A 54 6.35 -4.89 8.88
CA ALA A 54 6.33 -3.56 9.49
C ALA A 54 7.68 -2.86 9.29
N PHE A 55 7.65 -1.54 9.07
CA PHE A 55 8.86 -0.72 8.92
C PHE A 55 9.01 0.35 10.01
N GLU A 56 8.11 0.42 10.99
CA GLU A 56 8.17 1.44 12.05
C GLU A 56 9.42 1.38 12.95
N ASP A 57 10.01 0.20 13.11
CA ASP A 57 11.27 0.03 13.83
C ASP A 57 12.51 0.46 13.01
N LEU A 58 12.34 0.70 11.70
CA LEU A 58 13.43 1.00 10.76
C LEU A 58 13.35 2.41 10.18
N LEU A 59 12.14 2.95 10.03
CA LEU A 59 11.88 4.25 9.40
C LEU A 59 11.21 5.20 10.38
N THR A 60 11.68 6.43 10.41
CA THR A 60 11.00 7.51 11.13
C THR A 60 9.64 7.81 10.47
N PRO A 61 8.69 8.43 11.21
CA PRO A 61 7.42 8.87 10.63
C PRO A 61 7.57 9.77 9.40
N ALA A 62 8.63 10.58 9.35
CA ALA A 62 8.93 11.43 8.20
C ALA A 62 9.37 10.62 6.98
N GLU A 63 10.20 9.59 7.17
CA GLU A 63 10.64 8.69 6.10
C GLU A 63 9.49 7.84 5.56
N ILE A 64 8.59 7.35 6.42
CA ILE A 64 7.38 6.64 5.98
C ILE A 64 6.53 7.55 5.07
N ARG A 65 6.33 8.81 5.46
CA ARG A 65 5.64 9.80 4.61
C ARG A 65 6.38 10.05 3.29
N SER A 66 7.71 10.09 3.30
CA SER A 66 8.52 10.24 2.09
C SER A 66 8.39 9.04 1.15
N VAL A 67 8.32 7.81 1.68
CA VAL A 67 8.03 6.60 0.89
C VAL A 67 6.66 6.71 0.22
N VAL A 68 5.62 7.06 0.98
CA VAL A 68 4.26 7.27 0.43
C VAL A 68 4.27 8.35 -0.66
N ASN A 69 4.96 9.47 -0.44
CA ASN A 69 5.10 10.52 -1.44
C ASN A 69 5.84 10.06 -2.70
N TYR A 70 6.87 9.23 -2.56
CA TYR A 70 7.53 8.61 -3.70
C TYR A 70 6.58 7.71 -4.49
N LEU A 71 5.78 6.86 -3.83
CA LEU A 71 4.79 6.01 -4.50
C LEU A 71 3.79 6.84 -5.31
N LYS A 72 3.35 8.00 -4.79
CA LYS A 72 2.46 8.93 -5.51
C LYS A 72 3.03 9.40 -6.85
N THR A 73 4.35 9.48 -6.97
CA THR A 73 5.00 9.89 -8.23
C THR A 73 4.83 8.86 -9.36
N LEU A 74 4.55 7.61 -9.01
CA LEU A 74 4.37 6.51 -9.97
C LEU A 74 3.00 6.56 -10.66
N TRP A 75 2.03 7.31 -10.13
CA TRP A 75 0.64 7.26 -10.56
C TRP A 75 0.31 8.30 -11.62
N THR A 76 -0.76 8.05 -12.39
CA THR A 76 -1.28 9.03 -13.34
C THR A 76 -1.86 10.27 -12.61
N PRO A 77 -2.01 11.42 -13.29
CA PRO A 77 -2.66 12.59 -12.68
C PRO A 77 -4.06 12.31 -12.14
N GLU A 78 -4.84 11.47 -12.84
CA GLU A 78 -6.19 11.06 -12.40
C GLU A 78 -6.14 10.20 -11.13
N GLN A 79 -5.23 9.22 -11.08
CA GLN A 79 -5.06 8.37 -9.91
C GLN A 79 -4.59 9.16 -8.68
N ARG A 80 -3.69 10.14 -8.85
CA ARG A 80 -3.29 11.06 -7.78
C ARG A 80 -4.47 11.89 -7.27
N ARG A 81 -5.34 12.37 -8.17
CA ARG A 81 -6.55 13.11 -7.79
C ARG A 81 -7.49 12.24 -6.97
N HIS A 82 -7.78 11.02 -7.43
CA HIS A 82 -8.60 10.08 -6.69
C HIS A 82 -8.03 9.76 -5.30
N GLN A 83 -6.72 9.55 -5.20
CA GLN A 83 -6.07 9.26 -3.93
C GLN A 83 -6.14 10.44 -2.94
N ALA A 84 -6.04 11.67 -3.45
CA ALA A 84 -6.21 12.88 -2.65
C ALA A 84 -7.65 12.98 -2.10
N GLU A 85 -8.66 12.74 -2.95
CA GLU A 85 -10.07 12.69 -2.56
C GLU A 85 -10.32 11.61 -1.48
N GLU A 86 -9.73 10.42 -1.63
CA GLU A 86 -9.82 9.34 -0.64
C GLU A 86 -9.12 9.70 0.68
N SER A 87 -8.04 10.47 0.62
CA SER A 87 -7.33 10.95 1.81
C SER A 87 -8.13 11.99 2.58
N GLU A 88 -8.84 12.86 1.87
CA GLU A 88 -9.74 13.85 2.46
C GLU A 88 -11.01 13.20 3.03
N SER A 89 -11.60 12.23 2.33
CA SER A 89 -12.84 11.57 2.74
C SER A 89 -12.66 10.77 4.04
N ARG A 90 -11.54 10.04 4.15
CA ARG A 90 -11.17 9.26 5.35
C ARG A 90 -10.48 10.06 6.44
N GLY A 91 -10.07 11.29 6.14
CA GLY A 91 -9.56 12.26 7.12
C GLY A 91 -10.67 13.03 7.84
N ARG A 92 -11.93 12.86 7.43
CA ARG A 92 -13.09 13.39 8.16
C ARG A 92 -13.43 12.47 9.34
N PRO A 93 -13.69 13.04 10.53
CA PRO A 93 -14.04 12.27 11.72
C PRO A 93 -15.33 11.47 11.55
#